data_AF-A0A5B0VDX1-F1
#
_entry.id   AF-A0A5B0VDX1-F1
#
_cell.length_a   1.000
_cell.length_b   1.000
_cell.length_c   1.000
_cell.angle_alpha   90.00
_cell.angle_beta   90.00
_cell.angle_gamma   90.00
#
_symmetry.space_group_name_H-M   'P 1'
#
loop_
_entity.id
_entity.type
_entity.pdbx_description
1 polymer ?
#
loop_
_entity_poly.entity_id
_entity_poly.type
_entity_poly.pdbx_seq_one_letter_code
_entity_poly.pdbx_strand_id
1 'polypeptide(L)' 'MSDEKRKVMTISAATMAHLELQPGDRFALRYDIKERLHADRSGVLYLAVERATGEEVEIHVLHPGR' A
#
# COMPACT_ATOMS: atom_id res chain seq x y z
N MET A 1 -8.63 -14.55 -19.23
CA MET A 1 -8.93 -13.45 -18.29
C MET A 1 -7.66 -12.62 -18.23
N SER A 2 -7.70 -11.42 -18.81
CA SER A 2 -6.53 -10.57 -18.92
C SER A 2 -6.06 -10.22 -17.52
N ASP A 3 -4.82 -10.60 -17.22
CA ASP A 3 -4.10 -10.21 -16.01
C ASP A 3 -3.88 -8.70 -16.10
N GLU A 4 -4.89 -7.93 -15.70
CA GLU A 4 -4.83 -6.48 -15.66
C GLU A 4 -3.85 -6.16 -14.53
N LYS A 5 -2.58 -6.02 -14.91
CA LYS A 5 -1.47 -5.78 -13.99
C LYS A 5 -1.75 -4.51 -13.20
N ARG A 6 -2.32 -4.67 -11.99
CA ARG A 6 -2.46 -3.59 -11.04
C ARG A 6 -1.09 -2.98 -10.79
N LYS A 7 -1.05 -1.66 -10.72
CA LYS A 7 0.18 -0.92 -10.50
C LYS A 7 0.61 -1.16 -9.05
N VAL A 8 1.72 -1.89 -8.88
CA VAL A 8 2.31 -2.14 -7.56
C VAL A 8 3.33 -1.04 -7.27
N MET A 9 3.17 -0.36 -6.14
CA MET A 9 4.11 0.62 -5.61
C MET A 9 4.75 0.08 -4.34
N THR A 10 6.08 -0.02 -4.32
CA THR A 10 6.84 -0.44 -3.14
C THR A 10 7.39 0.77 -2.41
N ILE A 11 7.19 0.81 -1.09
CA ILE A 11 7.62 1.91 -0.24
C ILE A 11 8.44 1.33 0.90
N SER A 12 9.69 1.78 0.99
CA SER A 12 10.54 1.48 2.14
C SER A 12 10.17 2.41 3.28
N ALA A 13 9.66 1.85 4.38
CA ALA A 13 9.39 2.59 5.60
C ALA A 13 10.69 2.85 6.39
N ALA A 14 11.71 3.44 5.75
CA ALA A 14 13.01 3.72 6.39
C ALA A 14 12.89 4.62 7.64
N THR A 15 11.79 5.37 7.77
CA THR A 15 11.49 6.27 8.90
C THR A 15 10.22 5.90 9.68
N MET A 16 9.48 4.88 9.26
CA MET A 16 8.22 4.49 9.90
C MET A 16 8.25 3.00 10.24
N ALA A 17 9.10 2.65 11.19
CA ALA A 17 9.00 1.35 11.84
C ALA A 17 7.56 1.22 12.36
N HIS A 18 6.78 0.33 11.74
CA HIS A 18 5.37 0.03 12.08
C HIS A 18 4.29 0.96 11.52
N LEU A 19 4.43 1.50 10.30
CA LEU A 19 3.26 2.07 9.62
C LEU A 19 2.23 0.97 9.29
N GLU A 20 1.25 0.79 10.16
CA GLU A 20 0.08 -0.07 9.94
C GLU A 20 -1.10 0.80 9.50
N LEU A 21 -1.42 0.75 8.21
CA LEU A 21 -2.51 1.51 7.61
C LEU A 21 -3.83 0.76 7.77
N GLN A 22 -4.92 1.49 7.99
CA GLN A 22 -6.27 0.96 8.10
C GLN A 22 -7.14 1.39 6.90
N PRO A 23 -8.17 0.62 6.53
CA PRO A 23 -9.21 1.08 5.61
C PRO A 23 -9.76 2.46 6.00
N GLY A 24 -9.78 3.39 5.05
CA GLY A 24 -10.18 4.78 5.27
C GLY A 24 -9.02 5.73 5.57
N ASP A 25 -7.83 5.22 5.90
CA ASP A 25 -6.65 6.06 6.09
C ASP A 25 -6.22 6.71 4.77
N ARG A 26 -5.59 7.88 4.91
CA ARG A 26 -4.95 8.58 3.81
C ARG A 26 -3.46 8.40 3.88
N PHE A 27 -2.91 7.70 2.90
CA PHE A 27 -1.48 7.54 2.76
C PHE A 27 -0.90 8.60 1.81
N ALA A 28 0.14 9.30 2.29
CA ALA A 28 0.81 10.41 1.59
C ALA A 28 -0.14 11.48 1.01
N LEU A 29 -1.33 11.65 1.62
CA LEU A 29 -2.43 12.51 1.15
C LEU A 29 -2.94 12.22 -0.29
N ARG A 30 -2.43 11.17 -0.94
CA ARG A 30 -2.70 10.84 -2.35
C ARG A 30 -3.53 9.57 -2.49
N TYR A 31 -3.41 8.65 -1.54
CA TYR A 31 -4.00 7.33 -1.63
C TYR A 31 -4.99 7.11 -0.50
N ASP A 32 -6.22 6.73 -0.84
CA ASP A 32 -7.21 6.30 0.14
C ASP A 32 -7.12 4.78 0.29
N ILE A 33 -6.75 4.30 1.48
CA ILE A 33 -6.58 2.88 1.77
C ILE A 33 -7.95 2.20 1.80
N LYS A 34 -8.10 1.10 1.07
CA LYS A 34 -9.35 0.34 0.95
C LYS A 34 -9.35 -0.91 1.80
N GLU A 35 -8.29 -1.70 1.67
CA GLU A 35 -8.18 -2.97 2.38
C GLU A 35 -6.72 -3.36 2.56
N ARG A 36 -6.47 -4.21 3.56
CA ARG A 36 -5.22 -4.92 3.72
C ARG A 36 -5.32 -6.25 2.98
N LEU A 37 -4.46 -6.45 2.01
CA LEU A 37 -4.47 -7.65 1.16
C LEU A 37 -3.64 -8.78 1.77
N HIS A 38 -2.42 -8.45 2.21
CA HIS A 38 -1.47 -9.46 2.68
C HIS A 38 -0.48 -8.85 3.68
N ALA A 39 0.08 -9.69 4.55
CA ALA A 39 1.21 -9.32 5.40
C ALA A 39 2.15 -10.51 5.57
N ASP A 40 3.44 -10.25 5.42
CA ASP A 40 4.49 -11.24 5.57
C ASP A 40 5.68 -10.67 6.35
N ARG A 41 6.81 -11.38 6.33
CA ARG A 41 8.03 -10.94 7.03
C ARG A 41 8.68 -9.72 6.37
N SER A 42 8.38 -9.45 5.11
CA SER A 42 8.93 -8.34 4.34
C SER A 42 8.12 -7.06 4.53
N GLY A 43 6.82 -7.16 4.79
CA GLY A 43 5.96 -6.00 4.94
C GLY A 43 4.46 -6.29 4.91
N VAL A 44 3.69 -5.25 4.61
CA VAL A 44 2.23 -5.32 4.46
C VAL A 44 1.81 -4.73 3.12
N LEU A 45 0.98 -5.46 2.38
CA LEU A 45 0.40 -5.05 1.10
C LEU A 45 -1.03 -4.55 1.31
N TYR A 46 -1.32 -3.37 0.79
CA TYR A 46 -2.64 -2.72 0.86
C TYR A 46 -3.18 -2.45 -0.54
N LEU A 47 -4.50 -2.55 -0.69
CA LEU A 47 -5.19 -1.95 -1.83
C LEU A 47 -5.53 -0.51 -1.48
N ALA A 48 -5.26 0.40 -2.40
CA ALA A 48 -5.63 1.80 -2.27
C ALA A 48 -6.20 2.33 -3.59
N VAL A 49 -6.87 3.46 -3.50
CA VAL A 49 -7.29 4.23 -4.69
C VAL A 49 -6.51 5.53 -4.74
N GLU A 50 -5.90 5.80 -5.89
CA GLU A 50 -5.27 7.09 -6.15
C GLU A 50 -6.35 8.17 -6.33
N ARG A 51 -6.34 9.20 -5.46
CA ARG A 51 -7.39 10.24 -5.44
C ARG A 51 -7.46 11.09 -6.70
N ALA A 52 -6.33 11.26 -7.39
CA ALA A 52 -6.25 12.10 -8.58
C ALA A 52 -6.87 11.42 -9.81
N THR A 53 -6.72 10.10 -9.93
CA THR A 53 -7.09 9.33 -11.12
C THR A 53 -8.26 8.37 -10.89
N GLY A 54 -8.56 8.02 -9.64
CA GLY A 54 -9.52 6.99 -9.28
C GLY A 54 -9.01 5.56 -9.50
N GLU A 55 -7.74 5.38 -9.87
CA GLU A 55 -7.17 4.08 -10.18
C GLU A 55 -6.88 3.26 -8.91
N GLU A 56 -7.14 1.95 -8.99
CA GLU A 56 -6.72 1.00 -7.98
C GLU A 56 -5.22 0.73 -8.07
N VAL A 57 -4.54 0.82 -6.93
CA VAL A 57 -3.10 0.60 -6.80
C VAL A 57 -2.81 -0.29 -5.59
N GLU A 58 -1.77 -1.10 -5.69
CA GLU A 58 -1.29 -1.91 -4.58
C GLU A 58 -0.09 -1.22 -3.93
N ILE A 59 -0.15 -0.98 -2.63
CA ILE A 59 0.90 -0.31 -1.85
C ILE A 59 1.56 -1.34 -0.96
N HIS A 60 2.82 -1.66 -1.25
CA HIS A 60 3.63 -2.56 -0.43
C HIS A 60 4.50 -1.74 0.53
N VAL A 61 4.16 -1.78 1.82
CA VAL A 61 4.92 -1.11 2.89
C VAL A 61 5.89 -2.11 3.50
N LEU A 62 7.19 -1.92 3.25
CA LEU A 62 8.23 -2.82 3.75
C LEU A 62 8.56 -2.53 5.22
N HIS A 63 8.74 -3.58 6.01
CA HIS A 63 9.32 -3.46 7.36
C HIS A 63 10.78 -2.99 7.26
N PRO A 64 11.24 -2.10 8.16
CA PRO A 64 12.66 -1.76 8.21
C PRO A 64 13.46 -3.03 8.50
N GLY A 65 14.46 -3.30 7.65
CA GLY A 65 15.41 -4.38 7.88
C GLY A 65 16.12 -4.17 9.22
N ARG A 66 16.31 -5.25 9.97
CA ARG A 66 17.21 -5.27 11.14
C ARG A 66 18.64 -4.96 10.72
#